data_AF-A0A453M8Q5-F1
#
_entry.id   AF-A0A453M8Q5-F1
#
_cell.length_a   1.000
_cell.length_b   1.000
_cell.length_c   1.000
_cell.angle_alpha   90.00
_cell.angle_beta   90.00
_cell.angle_gamma   90.00
#
_symmetry.space_group_name_H-M   'P 1'
#
loop_
_entity.id
_entity.type
_entity.pdbx_description
1 polymer ?
#
loop_
_entity_poly.entity_id
_entity_poly.type
_entity_poly.pdbx_seq_one_letter_code
_entity_poly.pdbx_strand_id
1 'polypeptide(L)' 'MEGVRTFSIDFAAKKVTVVGDVTPLGVLASVSKVKNAQIWAAPLPPQPAMAA' A
#
# COMPACT_ATOMS: atom_id res chain seq x y z
N MET A 1 0.39 6.49 13.85
CA MET A 1 -0.28 5.44 13.04
C MET A 1 -0.85 4.44 14.02
N GLU A 2 -2.10 4.61 14.37
CA GLU A 2 -2.81 3.64 15.21
C GLU A 2 -3.26 2.47 14.30
N GLY A 3 -3.13 1.23 14.78
CA GLY A 3 -3.56 0.04 14.02
C GLY A 3 -2.52 -0.67 13.16
N VAL A 4 -1.28 -0.15 13.03
CA VAL A 4 -0.19 -0.88 12.34
C VAL A 4 0.19 -2.11 13.16
N ARG A 5 -0.03 -3.30 12.61
CA ARG A 5 0.37 -4.57 13.23
C ARG A 5 1.82 -4.92 12.92
N THR A 6 2.27 -4.69 11.69
CA THR A 6 3.65 -4.88 11.28
C THR A 6 3.99 -3.98 10.10
N PHE A 7 5.25 -3.57 10.01
CA PHE A 7 5.78 -2.86 8.86
C PHE A 7 7.10 -3.52 8.45
N SER A 8 7.28 -3.72 7.15
CA SER A 8 8.52 -4.21 6.56
C SER A 8 9.02 -3.18 5.57
N ILE A 9 10.28 -2.78 5.73
CA ILE A 9 10.93 -1.80 4.87
C ILE A 9 12.01 -2.52 4.11
N ASP A 10 11.84 -2.58 2.80
CA ASP A 10 12.87 -3.04 1.88
C ASP A 10 13.62 -1.83 1.35
N PHE A 11 14.82 -1.58 1.90
CA PHE A 11 15.61 -0.39 1.55
C PHE A 11 16.23 -0.51 0.15
N ALA A 12 16.49 -1.74 -0.30
CA ALA A 12 17.01 -2.02 -1.65
C ALA A 12 15.95 -1.68 -2.71
N ALA A 13 14.70 -2.10 -2.50
CA ALA A 13 13.58 -1.77 -3.38
C ALA A 13 12.89 -0.44 -3.06
N LYS A 14 13.33 0.30 -2.02
CA LYS A 14 12.66 1.49 -1.46
C LYS A 14 11.16 1.25 -1.21
N LYS A 15 10.79 0.04 -0.79
CA LYS A 15 9.41 -0.39 -0.59
C LYS A 15 9.07 -0.44 0.89
N VAL A 16 7.92 0.10 1.24
CA VAL A 16 7.35 -0.06 2.59
C VAL A 16 6.08 -0.89 2.47
N THR A 17 6.05 -2.01 3.17
CA THR A 17 4.87 -2.87 3.31
C THR A 17 4.33 -2.65 4.72
N VAL A 18 3.08 -2.24 4.83
CA VAL A 18 2.41 -1.99 6.11
C VAL A 18 1.24 -2.96 6.20
N VAL A 19 1.16 -3.69 7.31
CA VAL A 19 0.08 -4.65 7.61
C VAL A 19 -0.53 -4.21 8.93
N GLY A 20 -1.84 -4.14 8.98
CA GLY A 20 -2.55 -3.66 10.16
C GLY A 20 -3.95 -3.20 9.81
N ASP A 21 -4.68 -2.77 10.83
CA ASP A 21 -5.95 -2.07 10.68
C ASP A 21 -5.62 -0.60 10.36
N VAL A 22 -5.24 -0.35 9.11
CA VAL A 22 -4.82 0.97 8.65
C VAL A 22 -5.53 1.33 7.37
N THR A 23 -5.95 2.58 7.28
CA THR A 23 -6.50 3.12 6.04
C THR A 23 -5.36 3.37 5.05
N PRO A 24 -5.31 2.68 3.89
CA PRO A 24 -4.23 2.85 2.91
C PRO A 24 -4.08 4.30 2.45
N LEU A 25 -5.19 5.06 2.40
CA LEU A 25 -5.21 6.49 2.08
C LEU A 25 -4.50 7.35 3.14
N GLY A 26 -4.65 7.02 4.42
CA GLY A 26 -3.98 7.74 5.52
C GLY A 26 -2.48 7.46 5.54
N VAL A 27 -2.10 6.21 5.25
CA VAL A 27 -0.69 5.81 5.05
C VAL A 27 -0.11 6.52 3.84
N LEU A 28 -0.78 6.48 2.69
CA LEU A 28 -0.39 7.18 1.48
C LEU A 28 -0.21 8.68 1.73
N ALA A 29 -1.18 9.34 2.36
CA ALA A 29 -1.11 10.78 2.67
C ALA A 29 0.07 11.10 3.59
N SER A 30 0.38 10.23 4.56
CA SER A 30 1.51 10.44 5.49
C SER A 30 2.85 10.23 4.80
N VAL A 31 2.98 9.20 3.97
CA VAL A 31 4.23 8.93 3.22
C VAL A 31 4.42 9.98 2.12
N SER A 32 3.34 10.37 1.44
CA SER A 32 3.35 11.35 0.35
C SER A 32 3.69 12.77 0.81
N LYS A 33 3.58 13.08 2.11
CA LYS A 33 4.09 14.34 2.71
C LYS A 33 5.61 14.41 2.72
N VAL A 34 6.27 13.26 2.86
CA VAL A 34 7.74 13.19 2.99
C VAL A 34 8.38 12.89 1.64
N LYS A 35 7.72 12.07 0.82
CA LYS A 35 8.19 11.67 -0.50
C LYS A 35 7.04 11.13 -1.32
N ASN A 36 6.94 11.54 -2.59
CA ASN A 36 5.88 11.06 -3.48
C ASN A 36 5.83 9.53 -3.45
N ALA A 37 4.71 8.99 -3.00
CA ALA A 37 4.52 7.58 -2.76
C ALA A 37 3.27 7.14 -3.49
N GLN A 38 3.27 5.90 -3.95
CA GLN A 38 2.13 5.28 -4.59
C GLN A 38 1.86 3.95 -3.91
N ILE A 39 0.59 3.60 -3.77
CA ILE A 39 0.21 2.27 -3.32
C ILE A 39 0.60 1.29 -4.42
N TRP A 40 1.40 0.28 -4.08
CA TRP A 40 1.58 -0.87 -4.96
C TRP A 40 0.27 -1.65 -4.94
N ALA A 41 -0.61 -1.36 -5.89
CA ALA A 41 -1.74 -2.23 -6.17
C ALA A 41 -1.17 -3.59 -6.58
N ALA A 42 -1.47 -4.63 -5.80
CA ALA A 42 -1.31 -5.99 -6.30
C ALA A 42 -2.14 -6.11 -7.59
N PRO A 43 -1.65 -6.82 -8.62
CA PRO A 43 -2.46 -7.04 -9.81
C PRO A 43 -3.79 -7.62 -9.37
N LEU A 44 -4.88 -6.91 -9.70
CA LEU A 44 -6.23 -7.45 -9.56
C LEU A 44 -6.19 -8.83 -10.23
N PRO A 45 -6.62 -9.92 -9.56
CA PRO A 45 -6.82 -11.17 -10.27
C PRO A 45 -7.68 -10.86 -11.50
N PRO A 46 -7.37 -11.41 -12.68
CA PRO A 46 -8.07 -11.07 -13.91
C PRO A 46 -9.57 -11.23 -13.64
N GLN A 47 -10.26 -10.09 -13.53
CA GLN A 47 -11.70 -10.09 -13.34
C GLN A 47 -12.24 -10.77 -14.59
N PRO A 48 -13.03 -11.84 -14.47
CA PRO A 48 -13.64 -12.47 -15.63
C PRO A 48 -14.44 -11.36 -16.30
N ALA A 49 -13.95 -10.90 -17.45
CA ALA A 49 -14.63 -9.91 -18.24
C ALA A 49 -16.05 -10.43 -18.45
N MET A 50 -17.02 -9.70 -17.92
CA MET A 50 -18.43 -10.00 -18.09
C MET A 50 -18.68 -10.10 -19.60
N ALA A 51 -18.80 -11.33 -20.10
CA ALA A 51 -19.17 -11.61 -21.46
C ALA A 51 -20.61 -11.14 -21.62
N ALA A 52 -20.79 -10.09 -22.42
CA ALA A 52 -22.07 -9.67 -22.97
C ALA A 52 -22.23 -10.28 -24.37
#